data_AF-A0A0P1KMP6-F1
#
_entry.id   AF-A0A0P1KMP6-F1
#
_cell.length_a   1.000
_cell.length_b   1.000
_cell.length_c   1.000
_cell.angle_alpha   90.00
_cell.angle_beta   90.00
_cell.angle_gamma   90.00
#
_symmetry.space_group_name_H-M   'P 1'
#
loop_
_entity.id
_entity.type
_entity.pdbx_description
1 polymer ?
#
loop_
_entity_poly.entity_id
_entity_poly.type
_entity_poly.pdbx_seq_one_letter_code
_entity_poly.pdbx_strand_id
1 'polypeptide(L)'
;MLNRVLTKYSTPQLQALVRGGTRYVHSSSPTLQYRKWADLSLKDKQAFINNYVGLYKEKHPCSKSNVMYQTLVGEMEEYEDAPYVFGILYNEIRSVSQNESVDNAKGSGAMGDPDFEKLLYR
;
A
#
# COMPACT_ATOMS: atom_id res chain seq x y z
N MET A 1 63.85 -6.74 66.09
CA MET A 1 63.73 -8.18 65.77
C MET A 1 63.42 -8.32 64.29
N LEU A 2 64.09 -9.25 63.62
CA LEU A 2 64.07 -9.53 62.19
C LEU A 2 62.67 -9.91 61.68
N ASN A 3 62.34 -9.55 60.42
CA ASN A 3 61.94 -10.52 59.40
C ASN A 3 61.83 -9.88 58.00
N ARG A 4 62.60 -10.44 57.06
CA ARG A 4 62.40 -10.36 55.60
C ARG A 4 61.37 -11.42 55.20
N VAL A 5 60.42 -11.10 54.31
CA VAL A 5 59.86 -12.07 53.34
C VAL A 5 59.45 -11.34 52.05
N LEU A 6 59.60 -12.07 50.94
CA LEU A 6 59.66 -11.71 49.53
C LEU A 6 58.32 -11.42 48.83
N THR A 7 58.44 -10.61 47.78
CA THR A 7 57.66 -10.50 46.52
C THR A 7 56.41 -11.35 46.30
N LYS A 8 55.39 -10.73 45.67
CA LYS A 8 54.61 -11.34 44.57
C LYS A 8 53.91 -10.25 43.74
N TYR A 9 54.29 -10.16 42.47
CA TYR A 9 53.56 -9.43 41.43
C TYR A 9 52.19 -10.08 41.22
N SER A 10 51.14 -9.26 41.07
CA SER A 10 49.85 -9.73 40.58
C SER A 10 49.25 -8.67 39.65
N THR A 11 49.23 -9.02 38.36
CA THR A 11 48.63 -8.27 37.27
C THR A 11 47.12 -8.49 37.29
N PRO A 12 46.27 -7.44 37.29
CA PRO A 12 44.87 -7.63 36.93
C PRO A 12 44.68 -7.47 35.41
N GLN A 13 44.03 -8.47 34.84
CA GLN A 13 43.68 -8.62 33.43
C GLN A 13 42.75 -7.50 32.95
N LEU A 14 43.06 -6.91 31.79
CA LEU A 14 42.12 -6.10 31.02
C LEU A 14 41.08 -7.02 30.38
N GLN A 15 39.86 -7.06 30.94
CA GLN A 15 38.73 -7.68 30.26
C GLN A 15 38.20 -6.72 29.19
N ALA A 16 38.45 -7.05 27.93
CA ALA A 16 37.85 -6.38 26.79
C ALA A 16 36.35 -6.71 26.73
N LEU A 17 35.50 -5.72 26.97
CA LEU A 17 34.05 -5.77 26.72
C LEU A 17 33.82 -5.85 25.21
N VAL A 18 33.61 -7.06 24.69
CA VAL A 18 33.03 -7.26 23.35
C VAL A 18 31.56 -6.84 23.42
N ARG A 19 31.29 -5.57 23.13
CA ARG A 19 29.93 -5.08 22.84
C ARG A 19 29.51 -5.65 21.48
N GLY A 20 28.98 -6.87 21.49
CA GLY A 20 28.23 -7.40 20.37
C GLY A 20 26.95 -6.58 20.19
N GLY A 21 26.98 -5.60 19.29
CA GLY A 21 25.78 -4.86 18.91
C GLY A 21 24.85 -5.77 18.12
N THR A 22 23.78 -6.23 18.75
CA THR A 22 22.70 -6.95 18.08
C THR A 22 22.09 -6.02 17.03
N ARG A 23 22.31 -6.29 15.75
CA ARG A 23 21.66 -5.57 14.65
C ARG A 23 20.23 -6.09 14.57
N TYR A 24 19.27 -5.28 15.02
CA TYR A 24 17.85 -5.54 14.76
C TYR A 24 17.59 -5.24 13.28
N VAL A 25 17.43 -6.29 12.48
CA VAL A 25 16.90 -6.17 11.12
C VAL A 25 15.39 -6.04 11.22
N HIS A 26 14.86 -4.89 10.83
CA HIS A 26 13.42 -4.69 10.71
C HIS A 26 12.92 -5.51 9.51
N SER A 27 12.17 -6.58 9.79
CA SER A 27 11.33 -7.25 8.80
C SER A 27 10.03 -6.46 8.70
N SER A 28 9.89 -5.64 7.65
CA SER A 28 8.58 -5.13 7.28
C SER A 28 7.82 -6.28 6.61
N SER A 29 6.64 -6.63 7.14
CA SER A 29 5.72 -7.52 6.42
C SER A 29 5.48 -6.92 5.03
N PRO A 30 5.52 -7.71 3.94
CA PRO A 30 5.12 -7.19 2.64
C PRO A 30 3.68 -6.73 2.76
N THR A 31 3.47 -5.41 2.70
CA THR A 31 2.13 -4.88 2.44
C THR A 31 1.68 -5.49 1.12
N LEU A 32 0.46 -6.01 1.06
CA LEU A 32 -0.13 -6.41 -0.22
C LEU A 32 -0.19 -5.14 -1.07
N GLN A 33 0.80 -4.97 -1.96
CA GLN A 33 0.91 -3.77 -2.77
C GLN A 33 0.02 -3.94 -3.99
N TYR A 34 -1.08 -3.21 -4.01
CA TYR A 34 -1.84 -3.06 -5.24
C TYR A 34 -0.97 -2.38 -6.28
N ARG A 35 -1.00 -2.90 -7.51
CA ARG A 35 -0.33 -2.32 -8.68
C ARG A 35 -0.80 -0.87 -8.90
N LYS A 36 0.05 -0.01 -9.46
CA LYS A 36 -0.37 1.36 -9.82
C LYS A 36 -1.16 1.31 -11.13
N TRP A 37 -2.04 2.28 -11.35
CA TRP A 37 -2.79 2.40 -12.61
C TRP A 37 -1.89 2.36 -13.85
N ALA A 38 -0.73 3.04 -13.80
CA ALA A 38 0.23 3.10 -14.90
C ALA A 38 0.81 1.72 -15.27
N ASP A 39 0.85 0.79 -14.31
CA ASP A 39 1.44 -0.54 -14.47
C ASP A 39 0.42 -1.57 -14.98
N LEU A 40 -0.87 -1.20 -15.08
CA LEU A 40 -1.92 -2.09 -15.57
C LEU A 40 -1.92 -2.17 -17.10
N SER A 41 -2.18 -3.38 -17.60
CA SER A 41 -2.47 -3.60 -19.01
C SER A 41 -3.76 -2.88 -19.40
N LEU A 42 -3.93 -2.56 -20.69
CA LEU A 42 -5.16 -1.95 -21.18
C LEU A 42 -6.38 -2.80 -20.82
N LYS A 43 -6.28 -4.12 -20.99
CA LYS A 43 -7.34 -5.08 -20.64
C LYS A 43 -7.72 -5.02 -19.16
N ASP A 44 -6.72 -4.92 -18.26
CA ASP A 44 -6.98 -4.81 -16.82
C ASP A 44 -7.63 -3.47 -16.45
N LYS A 45 -7.22 -2.38 -17.13
CA LYS A 45 -7.84 -1.07 -16.96
C LYS A 45 -9.31 -1.09 -17.38
N GLN A 46 -9.60 -1.61 -18.56
CA GLN A 46 -10.97 -1.74 -19.08
C GLN A 46 -11.84 -2.64 -18.19
N ALA A 47 -11.29 -3.76 -17.72
CA ALA A 47 -11.98 -4.65 -16.78
C ALA A 47 -12.27 -3.95 -15.44
N PHE A 48 -11.31 -3.21 -14.88
CA PHE A 48 -11.55 -2.39 -13.69
C PHE A 48 -12.69 -1.39 -13.93
N ILE A 49 -12.67 -0.66 -15.05
CA ILE A 49 -13.65 0.36 -15.38
C ILE A 49 -15.06 -0.25 -15.44
N ASN A 50 -15.24 -1.33 -16.20
CA ASN A 50 -16.53 -2.00 -16.35
C ASN A 50 -17.08 -2.47 -14.99
N ASN A 51 -16.23 -3.09 -14.17
CA ASN A 51 -16.61 -3.56 -12.83
C ASN A 51 -16.93 -2.39 -11.88
N TYR A 52 -16.13 -1.32 -11.93
CA TYR A 52 -16.35 -0.12 -11.11
C TYR A 52 -17.69 0.53 -11.44
N VAL A 53 -18.00 0.73 -12.72
CA VAL A 53 -19.26 1.35 -13.15
C VAL A 53 -20.46 0.46 -12.80
N GLY A 54 -20.33 -0.86 -12.97
CA GLY A 54 -21.34 -1.83 -12.55
C GLY A 54 -21.64 -1.75 -11.05
N LEU A 55 -20.60 -1.85 -10.22
CA LEU A 55 -20.71 -1.79 -8.76
C LEU A 55 -21.22 -0.42 -8.27
N TYR A 56 -20.73 0.66 -8.87
CA TYR A 56 -21.15 2.02 -8.51
C TYR A 56 -22.64 2.21 -8.78
N LYS A 57 -23.13 1.75 -9.94
CA LYS A 57 -24.56 1.80 -10.29
C LYS A 57 -25.41 0.97 -9.32
N GLU A 58 -24.95 -0.22 -8.94
CA GLU A 58 -25.65 -1.08 -7.97
C GLU A 58 -25.80 -0.40 -6.62
N LYS A 59 -24.71 0.17 -6.10
CA LYS A 59 -24.70 0.84 -4.80
C LYS A 59 -25.38 2.22 -4.79
N HIS A 60 -25.37 2.91 -5.93
CA HIS A 60 -25.83 4.29 -6.07
C HIS A 60 -26.77 4.45 -7.29
N PRO A 61 -27.93 3.75 -7.33
CA PRO A 61 -28.74 3.63 -8.55
C PRO A 61 -29.27 4.97 -9.08
N CYS A 62 -29.52 5.94 -8.19
CA CYS A 62 -30.04 7.26 -8.55
C CYS A 62 -28.96 8.34 -8.70
N SER A 63 -27.67 7.99 -8.66
CA SER A 63 -26.58 8.96 -8.76
C SER A 63 -26.49 9.54 -10.18
N LYS A 64 -26.36 10.88 -10.27
CA LYS A 64 -26.10 11.58 -11.55
C LYS A 64 -24.80 11.13 -12.19
N SER A 65 -23.83 10.67 -11.40
CA SER A 65 -22.55 10.15 -11.89
C SER A 65 -22.73 8.92 -12.77
N ASN A 66 -23.83 8.16 -12.63
CA ASN A 66 -24.10 7.00 -13.50
C ASN A 66 -24.20 7.40 -14.97
N VAL A 67 -24.80 8.54 -15.29
CA VAL A 67 -24.91 9.03 -16.68
C VAL A 67 -23.52 9.34 -17.22
N MET A 68 -22.72 10.09 -16.45
CA MET A 68 -21.35 10.44 -16.83
C MET A 68 -20.46 9.20 -17.02
N TYR A 69 -20.51 8.25 -16.10
CA TYR A 69 -19.73 7.01 -16.21
C TYR A 69 -20.14 6.17 -17.42
N GLN A 70 -21.44 6.07 -17.72
CA GLN A 70 -21.90 5.35 -18.91
C GLN A 70 -21.43 6.03 -20.20
N THR A 71 -21.46 7.36 -20.27
CA THR A 71 -20.93 8.10 -21.43
C THR A 71 -19.44 7.84 -21.63
N LEU A 72 -18.64 7.83 -20.56
CA LEU A 72 -17.20 7.60 -20.65
C LEU A 72 -16.84 6.17 -21.08
N VAL A 73 -17.65 5.19 -20.67
CA VAL A 73 -17.41 3.78 -21.02
C VAL A 73 -17.91 3.43 -22.42
N GLY A 74 -18.88 4.18 -22.96
CA GLY A 74 -19.63 3.83 -24.17
C GLY A 74 -18.78 3.48 -25.40
N GLU A 75 -17.64 4.13 -25.58
CA GLU A 75 -16.76 3.93 -26.74
C GLU A 75 -15.37 3.37 -26.36
N MET A 76 -15.20 2.95 -25.10
CA MET A 76 -13.92 2.52 -24.54
C MET A 76 -13.33 1.29 -25.27
N GLU A 77 -14.16 0.30 -25.56
CA GLU A 77 -13.72 -0.93 -26.25
C GLU A 77 -13.49 -0.71 -27.74
N GLU A 78 -14.30 0.13 -28.38
CA GLU A 78 -14.20 0.43 -29.81
C GLU A 78 -12.89 1.14 -30.17
N TYR A 79 -12.43 2.05 -29.32
CA TYR A 79 -11.21 2.82 -29.55
C TYR A 79 -9.98 2.32 -28.80
N GLU A 80 -10.03 1.10 -28.22
CA GLU A 80 -8.94 0.54 -27.41
C GLU A 80 -8.47 1.50 -26.30
N ASP A 81 -9.40 2.23 -25.69
CA ASP A 81 -9.11 3.29 -24.71
C ASP A 81 -9.32 2.80 -23.26
N ALA A 82 -8.81 3.57 -22.31
CA ALA A 82 -9.14 3.50 -20.90
C ALA A 82 -9.22 4.94 -20.32
N PRO A 83 -10.43 5.52 -20.22
CA PRO A 83 -10.59 6.92 -19.84
C PRO A 83 -9.85 7.27 -18.53
N TYR A 84 -8.98 8.27 -18.60
CA TYR A 84 -8.01 8.59 -17.55
C TYR A 84 -8.65 8.90 -16.19
N VAL A 85 -9.88 9.43 -16.18
CA VAL A 85 -10.62 9.73 -14.94
C VAL A 85 -10.75 8.50 -14.04
N PHE A 86 -10.91 7.31 -14.61
CA PHE A 86 -10.96 6.07 -13.82
C PHE A 86 -9.61 5.70 -13.21
N GLY A 87 -8.50 6.15 -13.80
CA GLY A 87 -7.17 6.03 -13.20
C GLY A 87 -7.01 6.88 -11.94
N ILE A 88 -7.67 8.04 -11.88
CA ILE A 88 -7.73 8.87 -10.66
C ILE A 88 -8.49 8.11 -9.58
N LEU A 89 -9.68 7.59 -9.90
CA LEU A 89 -10.50 6.82 -8.96
C LEU A 89 -9.77 5.57 -8.46
N TYR A 90 -9.11 4.83 -9.37
CA TYR A 90 -8.32 3.65 -9.04
C TYR A 90 -7.22 3.98 -8.03
N ASN A 91 -6.42 5.01 -8.32
CA ASN A 91 -5.31 5.40 -7.46
C ASN A 91 -5.81 5.93 -6.11
N GLU A 92 -6.98 6.56 -6.07
CA GLU A 92 -7.58 7.02 -4.82
C GLU A 92 -8.03 5.85 -3.94
N ILE A 93 -8.76 4.88 -4.49
CA ILE A 93 -9.17 3.66 -3.75
C ILE A 93 -7.92 2.92 -3.23
N ARG A 94 -6.89 2.80 -4.08
CA ARG A 94 -5.58 2.24 -3.71
C ARG A 94 -4.98 3.02 -2.54
N SER A 95 -4.91 4.35 -2.63
CA SER A 95 -4.33 5.21 -1.59
C SER A 95 -5.10 5.06 -0.27
N VAL A 96 -6.43 5.02 -0.30
CA VAL A 96 -7.25 4.78 0.90
C VAL A 96 -6.95 3.42 1.52
N SER A 97 -6.89 2.35 0.71
CA SER A 97 -6.58 0.99 1.20
C SER A 97 -5.19 0.87 1.86
N GLN A 98 -4.24 1.73 1.44
CA GLN A 98 -2.87 1.77 1.95
C GLN A 98 -2.68 2.81 3.07
N ASN A 99 -3.75 3.52 3.47
CA ASN A 99 -3.71 4.64 4.41
C ASN A 99 -2.79 5.79 3.95
N GLU A 100 -2.72 6.01 2.64
CA GLU A 100 -1.95 7.09 1.99
C GLU A 100 -2.85 8.26 1.56
N SER A 101 -4.19 8.09 1.52
CA SER A 101 -5.12 9.16 1.16
C SER A 101 -5.21 10.24 2.24
N VAL A 102 -5.27 11.49 1.81
CA VAL A 102 -5.43 12.68 2.68
C VAL A 102 -6.89 13.12 2.77
N ASP A 103 -7.63 12.98 1.67
CA ASP A 103 -8.98 13.53 1.53
C ASP A 103 -10.09 12.49 1.79
N ASN A 104 -9.77 11.21 1.71
CA ASN A 104 -10.73 10.12 1.90
C ASN A 104 -10.30 9.18 3.01
N ALA A 105 -11.28 8.60 3.68
CA ALA A 105 -11.09 7.67 4.79
C ALA A 105 -11.75 6.33 4.49
N LYS A 106 -11.14 5.25 4.99
CA LYS A 106 -11.70 3.89 4.88
C LYS A 106 -13.10 3.84 5.52
N GLY A 107 -14.04 3.21 4.82
CA GLY A 107 -15.45 3.12 5.21
C GLY A 107 -16.30 4.35 4.91
N SER A 108 -15.74 5.41 4.31
CA SER A 108 -16.47 6.64 3.98
C SER A 108 -16.49 6.90 2.48
N GLY A 109 -17.68 7.24 1.96
CA GLY A 109 -17.89 7.52 0.54
C GLY A 109 -17.58 6.34 -0.38
N ALA A 110 -17.67 6.56 -1.69
CA ALA A 110 -17.42 5.51 -2.68
C ALA A 110 -15.94 5.07 -2.71
N MET A 111 -15.00 5.97 -2.45
CA MET A 111 -13.55 5.68 -2.50
C MET A 111 -13.06 4.87 -1.29
N GLY A 112 -13.70 5.02 -0.13
CA GLY A 112 -13.37 4.28 1.08
C GLY A 112 -14.13 2.98 1.26
N ASP A 113 -15.07 2.67 0.37
CA ASP A 113 -15.94 1.51 0.49
C ASP A 113 -15.16 0.21 0.17
N PRO A 114 -15.15 -0.78 1.09
CA PRO A 114 -14.36 -2.01 0.93
C PRO A 114 -14.70 -2.86 -0.30
N ASP A 115 -15.89 -2.72 -0.89
CA ASP A 115 -16.22 -3.50 -2.09
C ASP A 115 -15.50 -2.96 -3.32
N PHE A 116 -15.22 -1.65 -3.38
CA PHE A 116 -14.40 -1.09 -4.45
C PHE A 116 -12.93 -1.45 -4.30
N GLU A 117 -12.42 -1.61 -3.06
CA GLU A 117 -11.06 -2.11 -2.82
C GLU A 117 -10.83 -3.49 -3.47
N LYS A 118 -11.85 -4.35 -3.50
CA LYS A 118 -11.76 -5.69 -4.11
C LYS A 118 -11.54 -5.68 -5.62
N LEU A 119 -11.78 -4.52 -6.28
CA LEU A 119 -11.55 -4.34 -7.71
C LEU A 119 -10.07 -4.02 -8.03
N LEU A 120 -9.24 -3.75 -7.02
CA LEU A 120 -7.83 -3.45 -7.21
C LEU A 120 -7.03 -4.69 -7.59
N TYR A 121 -6.00 -4.46 -8.39
CA TYR A 121 -5.09 -5.50 -8.86
C TYR A 121 -3.90 -5.63 -7.94
N ARG A 122 -3.60 -6.85 -7.52
CA ARG A 122 -2.37 -7.21 -6.81
C ARG A 122 -1.26 -7.57 -7.78
#